data_AF-A0A178UFH3-F1
#
_entry.id   AF-A0A178UFH3-F1
#
_cell.length_a   1.000
_cell.length_b   1.000
_cell.length_c   1.000
_cell.angle_alpha   90.00
_cell.angle_beta   90.00
_cell.angle_gamma   90.00
#
_symmetry.space_group_name_H-M   'P 1'
#
loop_
_entity.id
_entity.type
_entity.pdbx_description
1 polymer ?
#
loop_
_entity_poly.entity_id
_entity_poly.type
_entity_poly.pdbx_seq_one_letter_code
_entity_poly.pdbx_strand_id
1 'polypeptide(L)'
;MASPTNSQKTVSDDEEVDYSIKPEFYDSDIDDKDELWMDKKRDGRTSDALLSCPACFTTVCLECQRHEQYVTQYRAVFVVNCKVGTDTVLQQNTMPLKVGKRRRDSEMQETGSEDSEKVNPVFCSACSTEIGVVDSEEIYHFFNVIPSEP
;
A
#
# COMPACT_ATOMS: atom_id res chain seq x y z
N MET A 1 -40.19 30.40 -25.11
CA MET A 1 -39.21 30.37 -24.00
C MET A 1 -39.81 31.11 -22.83
N ALA A 2 -40.10 30.42 -21.73
CA ALA A 2 -40.43 31.04 -20.45
C ALA A 2 -39.91 30.10 -19.35
N SER A 3 -38.85 30.53 -18.67
CA SER A 3 -38.16 29.80 -17.61
C SER A 3 -39.04 29.70 -16.35
N PRO A 4 -39.03 28.60 -15.61
CA PRO A 4 -39.65 28.54 -14.30
C PRO A 4 -38.70 29.14 -13.25
N THR A 5 -39.15 30.17 -12.54
CA THR A 5 -38.40 30.81 -11.45
C THR A 5 -38.39 29.92 -10.22
N ASN A 6 -37.21 29.41 -9.91
CA ASN A 6 -36.83 28.79 -8.65
C ASN A 6 -37.12 29.74 -7.47
N SER A 7 -37.82 29.26 -6.44
CA SER A 7 -37.87 29.91 -5.13
C SER A 7 -37.58 28.85 -4.07
N GLN A 8 -36.30 28.56 -3.95
CA GLN A 8 -35.69 27.77 -2.88
C GLN A 8 -35.96 28.43 -1.53
N LYS A 9 -36.80 27.80 -0.71
CA LYS A 9 -36.98 28.14 0.70
C LYS A 9 -35.74 27.65 1.44
N THR A 10 -34.75 28.51 1.59
CA THR A 10 -33.58 28.27 2.46
C THR A 10 -34.04 28.39 3.91
N VAL A 11 -34.02 27.29 4.65
CA VAL A 11 -34.21 27.29 6.11
C VAL A 11 -32.88 27.69 6.70
N SER A 12 -32.81 28.89 7.28
CA SER A 12 -31.65 29.36 8.05
C SER A 12 -31.93 29.01 9.51
N ASP A 13 -31.27 27.97 10.00
CA ASP A 13 -31.29 27.56 11.41
C ASP A 13 -30.00 28.09 12.03
N ASP A 14 -30.04 29.34 12.48
CA ASP A 14 -28.94 30.02 13.18
C ASP A 14 -29.20 29.86 14.69
N GLU A 15 -28.92 28.66 15.23
CA GLU A 15 -28.84 28.47 16.68
C GLU A 15 -27.62 29.23 17.23
N GLU A 16 -27.87 30.10 18.21
CA GLU A 16 -26.85 30.93 18.87
C GLU A 16 -25.86 30.01 19.62
N VAL A 17 -24.61 29.96 19.16
CA VAL A 17 -23.56 29.13 19.76
C VAL A 17 -23.16 29.73 21.11
N ASP A 18 -23.45 29.02 22.21
CA ASP A 18 -23.02 29.42 23.56
C ASP A 18 -21.50 29.28 23.72
N TYR A 19 -20.78 30.38 23.52
CA TYR A 19 -19.32 30.49 23.70
C TYR A 19 -18.86 30.34 25.17
N SER A 20 -19.78 30.24 26.13
CA SER A 20 -19.45 30.01 27.55
C SER A 20 -19.03 28.56 27.81
N ILE A 21 -19.49 27.63 26.98
CA ILE A 21 -19.06 26.25 26.99
C ILE A 21 -17.86 26.17 26.05
N LYS A 22 -16.65 26.01 26.60
CA LYS A 22 -15.47 25.75 25.78
C LYS A 22 -15.72 24.42 25.06
N PRO A 23 -15.79 24.38 23.71
CA PRO A 23 -15.93 23.12 23.02
C PRO A 23 -14.72 22.27 23.39
N GLU A 24 -14.97 21.14 24.03
CA GLU A 24 -13.94 20.14 24.22
C GLU A 24 -13.69 19.53 22.85
N PHE A 25 -12.76 20.13 22.11
CA PHE A 25 -12.30 19.66 20.79
C PHE A 25 -11.58 18.30 20.87
N TYR A 26 -11.69 17.60 21.99
CA TYR A 26 -11.08 16.31 22.26
C TYR A 26 -12.18 15.37 22.76
N ASP A 27 -12.49 14.37 21.96
CA ASP A 27 -13.35 13.25 22.36
C ASP A 27 -12.41 12.18 22.92
N SER A 28 -12.49 11.93 24.23
CA SER A 28 -11.65 10.94 24.91
C SER A 28 -11.85 9.53 24.38
N ASP A 29 -13.00 9.27 23.76
CA ASP A 29 -13.42 7.94 23.35
C ASP A 29 -13.09 7.68 21.87
N ILE A 30 -12.48 8.66 21.16
CA ILE A 30 -12.05 8.49 19.76
C ILE A 30 -11.07 7.33 19.63
N ASP A 31 -10.09 7.25 20.52
CA ASP A 31 -9.06 6.21 20.47
C ASP A 31 -9.70 4.82 20.64
N ASP A 32 -10.62 4.67 21.60
CA ASP A 32 -11.36 3.42 21.83
C ASP A 32 -12.20 3.02 20.61
N LYS A 33 -12.83 4.01 19.95
CA LYS A 33 -13.66 3.77 18.76
C LYS A 33 -12.82 3.36 17.55
N ASP A 34 -11.64 3.95 17.40
CA ASP A 34 -10.71 3.62 16.34
C ASP A 34 -10.09 2.23 16.55
N GLU A 35 -9.76 1.85 17.79
CA GLU A 35 -9.30 0.50 18.14
C GLU A 35 -10.37 -0.54 17.78
N LEU A 36 -11.62 -0.34 18.20
CA LEU A 36 -12.74 -1.22 17.88
C LEU A 36 -13.00 -1.32 16.38
N TRP A 37 -12.76 -0.24 15.63
CA TRP A 37 -12.87 -0.25 14.17
C TRP A 37 -11.76 -1.10 13.53
N MET A 38 -10.51 -0.96 14.01
CA MET A 38 -9.37 -1.77 13.53
C MET A 38 -9.56 -3.25 13.83
N ASP A 39 -10.06 -3.60 15.02
CA ASP A 39 -10.33 -4.98 15.39
C ASP A 39 -11.43 -5.61 14.54
N LYS A 40 -12.51 -4.86 14.30
CA LYS A 40 -13.55 -5.28 13.36
C LYS A 40 -13.01 -5.43 11.94
N LYS A 41 -12.08 -4.56 11.52
CA LYS A 41 -11.47 -4.61 10.19
C LYS A 41 -10.57 -5.83 10.02
N ARG A 42 -9.88 -6.24 11.09
CA ARG A 42 -8.98 -7.40 11.12
C ARG A 42 -9.69 -8.74 11.33
N ASP A 43 -10.96 -8.74 11.78
CA ASP A 43 -11.75 -9.96 12.01
C ASP A 43 -11.01 -10.99 12.92
N GLY A 44 -10.21 -10.50 13.87
CA GLY A 44 -9.41 -11.32 14.78
C GLY A 44 -8.17 -11.98 14.17
N ARG A 45 -7.75 -11.63 12.96
CA ARG A 45 -6.54 -12.17 12.34
C ARG A 45 -5.29 -11.47 12.88
N THR A 46 -4.26 -12.26 13.15
CA THR A 46 -2.95 -11.75 13.61
C THR A 46 -2.12 -11.28 12.42
N SER A 47 -1.82 -9.99 12.37
CA SER A 47 -0.87 -9.41 11.42
C SER A 47 0.46 -9.14 12.12
N ASP A 48 1.58 -9.35 11.43
CA ASP A 48 2.91 -9.08 11.99
C ASP A 48 3.22 -7.57 12.03
N ALA A 49 2.66 -6.81 11.10
CA ALA A 49 2.88 -5.37 10.98
C ALA A 49 1.76 -4.69 10.17
N LEU A 50 1.68 -3.36 10.30
CA LEU A 50 0.96 -2.50 9.36
C LEU A 50 1.99 -1.87 8.41
N LEU A 51 1.72 -1.90 7.10
CA LEU A 51 2.67 -1.41 6.10
C LEU A 51 2.20 -0.06 5.54
N SER A 52 3.13 0.90 5.51
CA SER A 52 2.92 2.24 4.98
C SER A 52 3.88 2.56 3.84
N CYS A 53 3.40 3.35 2.88
CA CYS A 53 4.24 3.83 1.78
C CYS A 53 5.35 4.77 2.30
N PRO A 54 6.61 4.60 1.89
CA PRO A 54 7.72 5.43 2.39
C PRO A 54 7.68 6.89 1.94
N ALA A 55 6.98 7.19 0.83
CA ALA A 55 6.95 8.55 0.28
C ALA A 55 5.78 9.39 0.82
N CYS A 56 4.61 8.78 1.03
CA CYS A 56 3.40 9.51 1.42
C CYS A 56 2.73 8.97 2.69
N PHE A 57 3.33 7.98 3.37
CA PHE A 57 2.83 7.36 4.59
C PHE A 57 1.40 6.80 4.50
N THR A 58 0.87 6.65 3.28
CA THR A 58 -0.42 6.01 3.07
C THR A 58 -0.31 4.55 3.44
N THR A 59 -1.21 4.08 4.29
CA THR A 59 -1.31 2.66 4.64
C THR A 59 -1.61 1.86 3.38
N VAL A 60 -0.74 0.89 3.08
CA VAL A 60 -0.83 0.03 1.90
C VAL A 60 -1.25 -1.40 2.24
N CYS A 61 -1.03 -1.82 3.49
CA CYS A 61 -1.41 -3.15 3.94
C CYS A 61 -1.73 -3.15 5.43
N LEU A 62 -2.86 -3.76 5.78
CA LEU A 62 -3.30 -3.95 7.18
C LEU A 62 -2.99 -5.36 7.70
N GLU A 63 -2.87 -6.32 6.79
CA GLU A 63 -2.64 -7.73 7.09
C GLU A 63 -1.44 -8.23 6.29
N CYS A 64 -0.31 -8.43 6.97
CA CYS A 64 0.90 -8.93 6.34
C CYS A 64 1.60 -9.97 7.22
N GLN A 65 2.33 -10.85 6.56
CA GLN A 65 3.20 -11.85 7.18
C GLN A 65 4.65 -11.49 6.85
N ARG A 66 5.51 -11.50 7.86
CA ARG A 66 6.93 -11.24 7.66
C ARG A 66 7.57 -12.42 6.95
N HIS A 67 8.42 -12.15 5.95
CA HIS A 67 9.13 -13.20 5.23
C HIS A 67 10.11 -13.94 6.16
N GLU A 68 10.16 -15.27 6.06
CA GLU A 68 11.01 -16.10 6.95
C GLU A 68 12.50 -15.82 6.77
N GLN A 69 12.94 -15.63 5.52
CA GLN A 69 14.35 -15.40 5.17
C GLN A 69 14.79 -13.92 5.29
N TYR A 70 13.88 -12.97 5.08
CA TYR A 70 14.21 -11.54 4.99
C TYR A 70 13.28 -10.74 5.89
N VAL A 71 13.80 -10.30 7.03
CA VAL A 71 13.04 -9.59 8.06
C VAL A 71 12.45 -8.27 7.56
N THR A 72 13.06 -7.65 6.56
CA THR A 72 12.62 -6.38 5.94
C THR A 72 11.60 -6.56 4.82
N GLN A 73 11.22 -7.80 4.50
CA GLN A 73 10.26 -8.11 3.46
C GLN A 73 8.98 -8.68 4.05
N TYR A 74 7.86 -8.32 3.44
CA TYR A 74 6.54 -8.69 3.91
C TYR A 74 5.72 -9.25 2.76
N ARG A 75 4.97 -10.31 3.04
CA ARG A 75 4.04 -10.95 2.12
C ARG A 75 2.62 -10.63 2.53
N ALA A 76 1.77 -10.32 1.56
CA ALA A 76 0.37 -10.05 1.80
C ALA A 76 -0.50 -10.57 0.67
N VAL A 77 -1.73 -10.93 1.03
CA VAL A 77 -2.78 -11.32 0.07
C VAL A 77 -3.73 -10.15 -0.17
N PHE A 78 -3.99 -9.35 0.85
CA PHE A 78 -4.93 -8.23 0.80
C PHE A 78 -4.19 -6.91 0.92
N VAL A 79 -4.27 -6.10 -0.13
CA VAL A 79 -3.63 -4.79 -0.17
C VAL A 79 -4.67 -3.70 -0.36
N VAL A 80 -4.38 -2.52 0.18
CA VAL A 80 -5.20 -1.32 0.02
C VAL A 80 -4.34 -0.23 -0.59
N ASN A 81 -4.94 0.66 -1.37
CA ASN A 81 -4.25 1.81 -1.92
C ASN A 81 -3.01 1.45 -2.80
N CYS A 82 -3.05 0.29 -3.48
CA CYS A 82 -2.02 -0.19 -4.40
C CYS A 82 -2.52 -0.23 -5.85
N LYS A 83 -1.63 0.00 -6.81
CA LYS A 83 -1.85 -0.10 -8.26
C LYS A 83 -0.83 -1.07 -8.85
N VAL A 84 -1.29 -2.11 -9.53
CA VAL A 84 -0.41 -3.07 -10.21
C VAL A 84 -0.10 -2.53 -11.61
N GLY A 85 1.18 -2.38 -11.93
CA GLY A 85 1.64 -2.01 -13.26
C GLY A 85 1.68 -3.23 -14.18
N THR A 86 0.57 -3.53 -14.86
CA THR A 86 0.49 -4.63 -15.83
C THR A 86 1.15 -4.31 -17.18
N ASP A 87 1.58 -3.07 -17.39
CA ASP A 87 2.04 -2.54 -18.69
C ASP A 87 3.52 -2.84 -18.98
N THR A 88 4.26 -3.35 -18.01
CA THR A 88 5.66 -3.69 -18.15
C THR A 88 5.93 -5.00 -17.45
N VAL A 89 5.74 -6.10 -18.19
CA VAL A 89 6.49 -7.34 -17.88
C VAL A 89 7.95 -6.92 -17.92
N LEU A 90 8.59 -6.85 -16.75
CA LEU A 90 10.02 -6.63 -16.66
C LEU A 90 10.70 -7.86 -17.25
N GLN A 91 10.90 -7.87 -18.57
CA GLN A 91 12.00 -8.61 -19.16
C GLN A 91 13.25 -7.98 -18.58
N GLN A 92 13.86 -8.65 -17.60
CA GLN A 92 15.17 -8.27 -17.12
C GLN A 92 16.06 -8.00 -18.33
N ASN A 93 16.56 -6.78 -18.43
CA ASN A 93 17.39 -6.30 -19.53
C ASN A 93 18.56 -7.27 -19.77
N THR A 94 18.41 -8.20 -20.71
CA THR A 94 19.55 -8.89 -21.30
C THR A 94 20.24 -7.88 -22.20
N MET A 95 21.32 -7.29 -21.71
CA MET A 95 22.25 -6.51 -22.51
C MET A 95 22.65 -7.32 -23.76
N PRO A 96 22.53 -6.81 -25.01
CA PRO A 96 23.08 -7.48 -26.16
C PRO A 96 24.60 -7.26 -26.20
N LEU A 97 25.36 -8.14 -25.53
CA LEU A 97 26.81 -8.18 -25.66
C LEU A 97 27.19 -8.81 -27.01
N LYS A 98 27.62 -7.94 -27.93
CA LYS A 98 28.22 -8.29 -29.21
C LYS A 98 29.45 -9.20 -29.00
N VAL A 99 29.50 -10.22 -29.85
CA VAL A 99 30.58 -11.21 -30.03
C VAL A 99 31.99 -10.58 -29.98
N GLY A 100 32.84 -11.09 -29.08
CA GLY A 100 34.27 -10.83 -29.05
C GLY A 100 35.04 -11.83 -28.17
N LYS A 101 35.79 -12.74 -28.81
CA LYS A 101 36.70 -13.73 -28.22
C LYS A 101 37.60 -13.17 -27.09
N ARG A 102 37.68 -13.86 -25.93
CA ARG A 102 38.90 -14.46 -25.33
C ARG A 102 38.64 -15.03 -23.92
N ARG A 103 39.34 -16.14 -23.61
CA ARG A 103 39.31 -16.95 -22.38
C ARG A 103 39.73 -16.17 -21.12
N ARG A 104 39.10 -16.46 -19.96
CA ARG A 104 39.74 -16.83 -18.67
C ARG A 104 38.72 -16.74 -17.51
N ASP A 105 38.46 -17.90 -16.90
CA ASP A 105 38.12 -18.20 -15.50
C ASP A 105 37.72 -17.05 -14.56
N SER A 106 36.48 -17.07 -14.06
CA SER A 106 36.08 -16.53 -12.76
C SER A 106 34.71 -17.07 -12.37
N GLU A 107 34.70 -17.89 -11.33
CA GLU A 107 33.53 -18.28 -10.54
C GLU A 107 32.73 -17.05 -10.13
N MET A 108 31.46 -16.98 -10.56
CA MET A 108 30.45 -16.13 -9.95
C MET A 108 29.25 -17.04 -9.66
N GLN A 109 28.98 -17.18 -8.37
CA GLN A 109 27.86 -17.90 -7.78
C GLN A 109 26.56 -17.63 -8.54
N GLU A 110 26.15 -18.63 -9.30
CA GLU A 110 24.77 -18.84 -9.70
C GLU A 110 24.03 -19.45 -8.50
N THR A 111 23.22 -18.63 -7.86
CA THR A 111 22.05 -19.07 -7.09
C THR A 111 20.88 -18.38 -7.80
N GLY A 112 20.12 -19.00 -8.70
CA GLY A 112 19.49 -20.30 -8.57
C GLY A 112 18.01 -20.04 -8.30
N SER A 113 17.21 -19.90 -9.36
CA SER A 113 15.76 -20.17 -9.36
C SER A 113 15.24 -20.13 -10.79
N GLU A 114 15.09 -21.33 -11.35
CA GLU A 114 14.41 -21.65 -12.59
C GLU A 114 12.89 -21.51 -12.39
N ASP A 115 12.35 -20.31 -12.54
CA ASP A 115 11.01 -20.07 -13.10
C ASP A 115 10.96 -18.59 -13.47
N SER A 116 10.77 -18.27 -14.74
CA SER A 116 10.60 -16.87 -15.16
C SER A 116 9.15 -16.46 -14.89
N GLU A 117 8.76 -16.54 -13.63
CA GLU A 117 7.46 -16.15 -13.14
C GLU A 117 7.33 -14.64 -13.32
N LYS A 118 6.26 -14.23 -14.02
CA LYS A 118 6.05 -12.85 -14.42
C LYS A 118 5.63 -12.04 -13.20
N VAL A 119 6.62 -11.51 -12.48
CA VAL A 119 6.36 -10.58 -11.40
C VAL A 119 6.00 -9.20 -11.97
N ASN A 120 4.87 -8.66 -11.54
CA ASN A 120 4.43 -7.33 -11.94
C ASN A 120 4.74 -6.32 -10.84
N PRO A 121 5.28 -5.13 -11.16
CA PRO A 121 5.57 -4.11 -10.16
C PRO A 121 4.29 -3.54 -9.56
N VAL A 122 4.34 -3.21 -8.27
CA VAL A 122 3.25 -2.65 -7.48
C VAL A 122 3.63 -1.26 -7.01
N PHE A 123 2.75 -0.30 -7.31
CA PHE A 123 2.93 1.11 -7.00
C PHE A 123 1.88 1.57 -5.99
N CYS A 124 2.25 2.54 -5.16
CA CYS A 124 1.27 3.21 -4.30
C CYS A 124 0.29 4.02 -5.16
N SER A 125 -1.01 3.89 -4.88
CA SER A 125 -2.07 4.60 -5.60
C SER A 125 -2.00 6.12 -5.42
N ALA A 126 -1.51 6.58 -4.27
CA ALA A 126 -1.46 7.99 -3.88
C ALA A 126 -0.28 8.76 -4.47
N CYS A 127 0.95 8.21 -4.39
CA CYS A 127 2.17 8.89 -4.82
C CYS A 127 2.89 8.23 -6.01
N SER A 128 2.38 7.08 -6.50
CA SER A 128 2.98 6.30 -7.59
C SER A 128 4.40 5.79 -7.31
N THR A 129 4.82 5.75 -6.05
CA THR A 129 6.10 5.14 -5.64
C THR A 129 6.02 3.61 -5.74
N GLU A 130 7.08 2.98 -6.25
CA GLU A 130 7.22 1.53 -6.27
C GLU A 130 7.43 0.99 -4.84
N ILE A 131 6.53 0.12 -4.42
CA ILE A 131 6.46 -0.42 -3.05
C ILE A 131 6.73 -1.92 -2.99
N GLY A 132 6.55 -2.63 -4.11
CA GLY A 132 6.71 -4.08 -4.15
C GLY A 132 6.48 -4.67 -5.54
N VAL A 133 6.35 -5.99 -5.56
CA VAL A 133 5.98 -6.78 -6.74
C VAL A 133 4.85 -7.75 -6.39
N VAL A 134 4.07 -8.16 -7.37
CA VAL A 134 3.05 -9.20 -7.24
C VAL A 134 3.40 -10.37 -8.15
N ASP A 135 3.24 -11.58 -7.62
CA ASP A 135 3.55 -12.82 -8.32
C ASP A 135 2.36 -13.38 -9.12
N SER A 136 2.57 -14.50 -9.80
CA SER A 136 1.55 -15.24 -10.57
C SER A 136 0.36 -15.69 -9.71
N GLU A 137 0.60 -16.00 -8.44
CA GLU A 137 -0.40 -16.40 -7.45
C GLU A 137 -1.11 -15.20 -6.78
N GLU A 138 -0.96 -13.99 -7.32
CA GLU A 138 -1.52 -12.75 -6.77
C GLU A 138 -1.02 -12.41 -5.33
N ILE A 139 0.13 -12.97 -4.95
CA ILE A 139 0.77 -12.69 -3.66
C ILE A 139 1.67 -11.46 -3.80
N TYR A 140 1.42 -10.46 -2.95
CA TYR A 140 2.18 -9.22 -2.92
C TYR A 140 3.42 -9.38 -2.04
N HIS A 141 4.58 -9.04 -2.61
CA HIS A 141 5.87 -9.02 -1.94
C HIS A 141 6.33 -7.56 -1.81
N PHE A 142 6.33 -7.05 -0.58
CA PHE A 142 6.74 -5.70 -0.24
C PHE A 142 8.17 -5.67 0.27
N PHE A 143 9.00 -4.79 -0.29
CA PHE A 143 10.39 -4.57 0.14
C PHE A 143 10.74 -3.09 0.36
N ASN A 144 9.89 -2.16 -0.09
CA ASN A 144 10.08 -0.72 0.07
C ASN A 144 8.90 -0.11 0.84
N VAL A 145 8.72 -0.56 2.08
CA VAL A 145 7.60 -0.19 2.95
C VAL A 145 8.10 0.12 4.36
N ILE A 146 7.35 0.94 5.08
CA ILE A 146 7.59 1.24 6.48
C ILE A 146 6.67 0.35 7.32
N PRO A 147 7.21 -0.62 8.09
CA PRO A 147 6.41 -1.39 9.02
C PRO A 147 6.17 -0.59 10.30
N SER A 148 4.95 -0.60 10.81
CA SER A 148 4.60 -0.16 12.16
C SER A 148 4.06 -1.33 12.97
N GLU A 149 4.13 -1.21 14.29
CA GLU A 149 3.56 -2.20 15.21
C GLU A 149 2.05 -2.37 14.95
N PRO A 150 1.54 -3.61 15.05
CA PRO A 150 0.13 -3.93 14.84
C PRO A 150 -0.79 -3.43 15.96
#